data_AF-A0A1E3R4W4-F1
#
_entry.id   AF-A0A1E3R4W4-F1
#
_cell.length_a   1.000
_cell.length_b   1.000
_cell.length_c   1.000
_cell.angle_alpha   90.00
_cell.angle_beta   90.00
_cell.angle_gamma   90.00
#
_symmetry.space_group_name_H-M   'P 1'
#
loop_
_entity.id
_entity.type
_entity.pdbx_description
1 polymer ?
#
loop_
_entity_poly.entity_id
_entity_poly.type
_entity_poly.pdbx_seq_one_letter_code
_entity_poly.pdbx_strand_id
1 'polypeptide(L)'
;MRHLHEQTIAIVAEIDRYWKWELSREVSNFAAGVFDRDYSDDERKAFWGPQQGAAEQAPNEIEPQLNILAYGHPDPDVRRAADVFGRRMQGVVFCHDVQRARRKDGKEATTAIQLAHTGLRELRRAAYQAPFQVNRPEPDYDGIGIVEPLPSQLNE
;
A
#
# COMPACT_ATOMS: atom_id res chain seq x y z
N MET A 1 -6.27 -19.37 14.86
CA MET A 1 -5.83 -19.50 13.45
C MET A 1 -6.86 -19.00 12.45
N ARG A 2 -8.11 -19.50 12.46
CA ARG A 2 -9.18 -19.00 11.56
C ARG A 2 -9.40 -17.47 11.65
N HIS A 3 -9.35 -16.93 12.87
CA HIS A 3 -9.47 -15.49 13.11
C HIS A 3 -8.35 -14.65 12.47
N LEU A 4 -7.10 -15.14 12.51
CA LEU A 4 -5.97 -14.45 11.86
C LEU A 4 -6.10 -14.46 10.34
N HIS A 5 -6.54 -15.58 9.77
CA HIS A 5 -6.82 -15.67 8.33
C HIS A 5 -7.92 -14.67 7.93
N GLU A 6 -9.05 -14.69 8.63
CA GLU A 6 -10.18 -13.79 8.39
C GLU A 6 -9.77 -12.31 8.52
N GLN A 7 -8.99 -11.97 9.54
CA GLN A 7 -8.46 -10.61 9.73
C GLN A 7 -7.50 -10.19 8.60
N THR A 8 -6.59 -11.08 8.19
CA THR A 8 -5.63 -10.81 7.11
C THR A 8 -6.35 -10.56 5.79
N ILE A 9 -7.33 -11.40 5.45
CA ILE A 9 -8.13 -11.23 4.24
C ILE A 9 -8.99 -9.98 4.31
N ALA A 10 -9.56 -9.64 5.46
CA ALA A 10 -10.32 -8.41 5.65
C ALA A 10 -9.46 -7.15 5.41
N ILE A 11 -8.25 -7.11 5.97
CA ILE A 11 -7.31 -6.02 5.75
C ILE A 11 -6.93 -5.92 4.26
N VAL A 12 -6.57 -7.03 3.62
CA VAL A 12 -6.19 -7.05 2.19
C VAL A 12 -7.35 -6.63 1.29
N ALA A 13 -8.59 -7.00 1.63
CA ALA A 13 -9.78 -6.60 0.90
C ALA A 13 -10.03 -5.09 1.01
N GLU A 14 -9.84 -4.50 2.19
CA GLU A 14 -10.00 -3.07 2.40
C GLU A 14 -8.93 -2.26 1.66
N ILE A 15 -7.67 -2.69 1.73
CA ILE A 15 -6.57 -2.11 0.96
C ILE A 15 -6.85 -2.19 -0.54
N ASP A 16 -7.38 -3.32 -1.02
CA ASP A 16 -7.74 -3.48 -2.44
C ASP A 16 -8.87 -2.55 -2.86
N ARG A 17 -9.89 -2.41 -2.01
CA ARG A 17 -11.03 -1.51 -2.25
C ARG A 17 -10.53 -0.08 -2.37
N TYR A 18 -9.76 0.38 -1.38
CA TYR A 18 -9.15 1.71 -1.38
C TYR A 18 -8.30 1.94 -2.63
N TRP A 19 -7.39 1.01 -2.94
CA TRP A 19 -6.50 1.15 -4.10
C TRP A 19 -7.27 1.28 -5.42
N LYS A 20 -8.22 0.37 -5.68
CA LYS A 20 -8.94 0.32 -6.96
C LYS A 20 -9.92 1.47 -7.16
N TRP A 21 -10.64 1.83 -6.11
CA TRP A 21 -11.79 2.72 -6.25
C TRP A 21 -11.46 4.17 -5.92
N GLU A 22 -10.41 4.40 -5.13
CA GLU A 22 -10.08 5.72 -4.60
C GLU A 22 -8.74 6.20 -5.18
N LEU A 23 -7.61 5.65 -4.73
CA LEU A 23 -6.29 6.24 -4.98
C LEU A 23 -5.78 6.06 -6.43
N SER A 24 -5.87 4.86 -7.02
CA SER A 24 -5.29 4.62 -8.35
C SER A 24 -5.99 5.39 -9.46
N ARG A 25 -7.33 5.50 -9.38
CA ARG A 25 -8.15 6.26 -10.33
C ARG A 25 -7.79 7.73 -10.28
N GLU A 26 -7.63 8.26 -9.08
CA GLU A 26 -7.29 9.64 -8.87
C GLU A 26 -5.91 10.00 -9.44
N VAL A 27 -4.86 9.27 -9.06
CA VAL A 27 -3.50 9.56 -9.57
C VAL A 27 -3.42 9.32 -11.09
N SER A 28 -4.21 8.39 -11.63
CA SER A 28 -4.32 8.20 -13.08
C SER A 28 -4.92 9.41 -13.80
N ASN A 29 -5.96 10.04 -13.23
CA ASN A 29 -6.50 11.28 -13.77
C ASN A 29 -5.41 12.37 -13.78
N PHE A 30 -4.56 12.41 -12.73
CA PHE A 30 -3.53 13.44 -12.59
C PHE A 30 -2.43 13.25 -13.63
N ALA A 31 -1.99 12.01 -13.80
CA ALA A 31 -1.01 11.64 -14.81
C ALA A 31 -1.52 11.82 -16.25
N ALA A 32 -2.82 11.65 -16.50
CA ALA A 32 -3.42 11.79 -17.83
C ALA A 32 -3.62 13.24 -18.29
N GLY A 33 -3.24 14.24 -17.48
CA GLY A 33 -3.41 15.65 -17.83
C GLY A 33 -4.88 16.07 -17.94
N VAL A 34 -5.82 15.31 -17.34
CA VAL A 34 -7.24 15.71 -17.25
C VAL A 34 -7.36 17.11 -16.62
N PHE A 35 -6.39 17.46 -15.77
CA PHE A 35 -6.26 18.71 -15.02
C PHE A 35 -5.52 19.83 -15.77
N ASP A 36 -5.15 19.64 -17.04
CA ASP A 36 -4.56 20.69 -17.89
C ASP A 36 -5.62 21.55 -18.59
N ARG A 37 -6.91 21.35 -18.26
CA ARG A 37 -8.01 22.22 -18.69
C ARG A 37 -8.15 23.40 -17.74
N ASP A 38 -8.52 24.56 -18.28
CA ASP A 38 -8.90 25.73 -17.49
C ASP A 38 -10.25 25.46 -16.81
N TYR A 39 -10.18 24.84 -15.63
CA TYR A 39 -11.30 24.71 -14.71
C TYR A 39 -11.45 25.98 -13.88
N SER A 40 -12.68 26.45 -13.74
CA SER A 40 -13.04 27.45 -12.72
C SER A 40 -12.81 26.91 -11.31
N ASP A 41 -12.58 27.76 -10.31
CA ASP A 41 -12.29 27.32 -8.94
C ASP A 41 -13.43 26.49 -8.31
N ASP A 42 -14.68 26.67 -8.74
CA ASP A 42 -15.82 25.86 -8.29
C ASP A 42 -15.82 24.47 -8.92
N GLU A 43 -15.56 24.37 -10.23
CA GLU A 43 -15.27 23.10 -10.88
C GLU A 43 -14.06 22.45 -10.23
N ARG A 44 -13.10 23.26 -9.77
CA ARG A 44 -11.96 22.75 -9.06
C ARG A 44 -12.36 22.10 -7.75
N LYS A 45 -13.05 22.83 -6.90
CA LYS A 45 -13.47 22.31 -5.60
C LYS A 45 -14.38 21.08 -5.71
N ALA A 46 -15.29 21.05 -6.69
CA ALA A 46 -16.20 19.94 -6.90
C ALA A 46 -15.49 18.66 -7.38
N PHE A 47 -14.45 18.80 -8.22
CA PHE A 47 -13.68 17.66 -8.73
C PHE A 47 -12.57 17.22 -7.76
N TRP A 48 -11.93 18.16 -7.05
CA TRP A 48 -10.80 17.95 -6.15
C TRP A 48 -11.19 17.55 -4.71
N GLY A 49 -12.36 17.95 -4.20
CA GLY A 49 -12.75 17.70 -2.80
C GLY A 49 -12.84 16.21 -2.42
N PRO A 50 -13.50 15.35 -3.22
CA PRO A 50 -13.53 13.91 -2.97
C PRO A 50 -12.18 13.21 -3.15
N GLN A 51 -11.30 13.86 -3.92
CA GLN A 51 -10.00 13.39 -4.37
C GLN A 51 -8.95 13.58 -3.26
N GLN A 52 -8.88 14.75 -2.64
CA GLN A 52 -8.05 14.98 -1.44
C GLN A 52 -8.34 14.00 -0.31
N GLY A 53 -9.60 13.57 -0.15
CA GLY A 53 -9.99 12.59 0.87
C GLY A 53 -9.27 11.25 0.73
N ALA A 54 -8.98 10.77 -0.48
CA ALA A 54 -8.30 9.48 -0.67
C ALA A 54 -6.82 9.55 -0.26
N ALA A 55 -6.11 10.64 -0.56
CA ALA A 55 -4.74 10.84 -0.09
C ALA A 55 -4.67 11.01 1.44
N GLU A 56 -5.67 11.64 2.05
CA GLU A 56 -5.77 11.78 3.51
C GLU A 56 -6.12 10.46 4.23
N GLN A 57 -6.88 9.57 3.58
CA GLN A 57 -7.16 8.23 4.11
C GLN A 57 -5.90 7.34 4.15
N ALA A 58 -4.92 7.56 3.27
CA ALA A 58 -3.71 6.74 3.24
C ALA A 58 -3.00 6.67 4.61
N PRO A 59 -2.55 7.78 5.21
CA PRO A 59 -1.85 7.74 6.51
C PRO A 59 -2.78 7.42 7.69
N ASN A 60 -4.08 7.73 7.59
CA ASN A 60 -4.99 7.64 8.74
C ASN A 60 -5.70 6.29 8.86
N GLU A 61 -6.00 5.63 7.73
CA GLU A 61 -6.83 4.42 7.70
C GLU A 61 -6.09 3.23 7.10
N ILE A 62 -5.31 3.44 6.04
CA ILE A 62 -4.71 2.34 5.26
C ILE A 62 -3.32 1.96 5.76
N GLU A 63 -2.44 2.93 6.01
CA GLU A 63 -1.09 2.68 6.56
C GLU A 63 -1.13 1.92 7.90
N PRO A 64 -2.01 2.25 8.87
CA PRO A 64 -2.12 1.47 10.09
C PRO A 64 -2.46 -0.01 9.84
N GLN A 65 -3.35 -0.30 8.89
CA GLN A 65 -3.72 -1.68 8.54
C GLN A 65 -2.56 -2.42 7.87
N LEU A 66 -1.81 -1.74 6.99
CA LEU A 66 -0.60 -2.30 6.40
C LEU A 66 0.48 -2.57 7.45
N ASN A 67 0.62 -1.70 8.46
CA ASN A 67 1.57 -1.88 9.56
C ASN A 67 1.22 -3.10 10.43
N ILE A 68 -0.09 -3.37 10.64
CA ILE A 68 -0.52 -4.61 11.31
C ILE A 68 0.01 -5.84 10.56
N LEU A 69 -0.06 -5.84 9.24
CA LEU A 69 0.46 -6.95 8.44
C LEU A 69 2.00 -6.98 8.40
N ALA A 70 2.64 -5.83 8.16
CA ALA A 70 4.08 -5.71 7.98
C ALA A 70 4.87 -6.08 9.24
N TYR A 71 4.35 -5.74 10.42
CA TYR A 71 5.05 -5.94 11.70
C TYR A 71 4.40 -7.00 12.59
N GLY A 72 3.13 -7.36 12.36
CA GLY A 72 2.37 -8.27 13.23
C GLY A 72 1.98 -9.60 12.61
N HIS A 73 2.07 -9.79 11.29
CA HIS A 73 1.68 -11.06 10.67
C HIS A 73 2.74 -12.15 10.90
N PRO A 74 2.39 -13.41 11.24
CA PRO A 74 3.39 -14.46 11.52
C PRO A 74 4.09 -14.99 10.27
N ASP A 75 3.45 -14.88 9.10
CA ASP A 75 4.04 -15.24 7.81
C ASP A 75 4.98 -14.14 7.27
N PRO A 76 6.26 -14.45 7.00
CA PRO A 76 7.26 -13.47 6.54
C PRO A 76 6.98 -12.95 5.13
N ASP A 77 6.39 -13.75 4.24
CA ASP A 77 6.05 -13.33 2.89
C ASP A 77 4.92 -12.31 2.92
N VAL A 78 3.95 -12.48 3.82
CA VAL A 78 2.90 -11.47 4.07
C VAL A 78 3.49 -10.20 4.64
N ARG A 79 4.38 -10.28 5.63
CA ARG A 79 5.06 -9.10 6.21
C ARG A 79 5.81 -8.31 5.13
N ARG A 80 6.65 -9.01 4.37
CA ARG A 80 7.46 -8.40 3.31
C ARG A 80 6.60 -7.79 2.22
N ALA A 81 5.54 -8.49 1.78
CA ALA A 81 4.66 -7.97 0.75
C ALA A 81 3.88 -6.73 1.24
N ALA A 82 3.48 -6.68 2.51
CA ALA A 82 2.82 -5.53 3.11
C ALA A 82 3.75 -4.31 3.20
N ASP A 83 4.99 -4.46 3.69
CA ASP A 83 5.99 -3.38 3.74
C ASP A 83 6.30 -2.84 2.34
N VAL A 84 6.58 -3.73 1.38
CA VAL A 84 6.85 -3.34 -0.01
C VAL A 84 5.68 -2.59 -0.63
N PHE A 85 4.45 -3.05 -0.41
CA PHE A 85 3.27 -2.37 -0.91
C PHE A 85 3.06 -1.01 -0.24
N GLY A 86 3.26 -0.90 1.08
CA GLY A 86 3.17 0.37 1.82
C GLY A 86 4.12 1.43 1.28
N ARG A 87 5.39 1.09 1.04
CA ARG A 87 6.36 2.02 0.42
C ARG A 87 5.95 2.44 -1.00
N ARG A 88 5.38 1.51 -1.78
CA ARG A 88 4.89 1.81 -3.14
C ARG A 88 3.67 2.72 -3.11
N MET A 89 2.77 2.55 -2.14
CA MET A 89 1.63 3.45 -1.90
C MET A 89 2.10 4.87 -1.56
N GLN A 90 3.10 5.02 -0.70
CA GLN A 90 3.67 6.33 -0.39
C GLN A 90 4.22 7.04 -1.63
N GLY A 91 4.84 6.29 -2.55
CA GLY A 91 5.27 6.83 -3.85
C GLY A 91 4.11 7.35 -4.70
N VAL A 92 2.94 6.71 -4.62
CA VAL A 92 1.72 7.15 -5.32
C VAL A 92 1.12 8.39 -4.67
N VAL A 93 1.00 8.41 -3.33
CA VAL A 93 0.55 9.60 -2.58
C VAL A 93 1.48 10.79 -2.82
N PHE A 94 2.78 10.56 -2.92
CA PHE A 94 3.75 11.61 -3.28
C PHE A 94 3.48 12.20 -4.69
N CYS A 95 2.98 11.39 -5.62
CA CYS A 95 2.64 11.80 -6.98
C CYS A 95 1.23 12.42 -7.10
N HIS A 96 0.49 12.53 -6.00
CA HIS A 96 -0.84 13.13 -5.94
C HIS A 96 -0.84 14.66 -6.08
N ASP A 97 0.33 15.31 -5.91
CA ASP A 97 0.51 16.74 -6.18
C ASP A 97 0.64 17.00 -7.69
N VAL A 98 -0.31 17.76 -8.26
CA VAL A 98 -0.37 18.15 -9.69
C VAL A 98 0.94 18.77 -10.19
N GLN A 99 1.59 19.61 -9.38
CA GLN A 99 2.85 20.26 -9.76
C GLN A 99 4.02 19.26 -9.80
N ARG A 100 3.95 18.18 -9.01
CA ARG A 100 4.90 17.07 -9.05
C ARG A 100 4.60 16.07 -10.13
N ALA A 101 3.34 15.68 -10.32
CA ALA A 101 2.90 14.79 -11.40
C ALA A 101 3.31 15.33 -12.78
N ARG A 102 3.34 16.67 -12.94
CA ARG A 102 3.82 17.36 -14.14
C ARG A 102 5.32 17.22 -14.40
N ARG A 103 6.14 16.86 -13.41
CA ARG A 103 7.58 16.65 -13.64
C ARG A 103 7.76 15.39 -14.51
N LYS A 104 8.40 15.55 -15.67
CA LYS A 104 8.65 14.47 -16.65
C LYS A 104 7.39 13.83 -17.27
N ASP A 105 6.40 14.64 -17.66
CA ASP A 105 5.22 14.20 -18.43
C ASP A 105 4.42 13.07 -17.75
N GLY A 106 4.31 13.04 -16.41
CA GLY A 106 3.54 12.01 -15.70
C GLY A 106 4.17 10.61 -15.69
N LYS A 107 5.40 10.43 -16.21
CA LYS A 107 6.08 9.12 -16.24
C LYS A 107 6.36 8.57 -14.84
N GLU A 108 6.71 9.44 -13.89
CA GLU A 108 6.96 9.04 -12.50
C GLU A 108 5.68 8.55 -11.83
N ALA A 109 4.57 9.27 -12.01
CA ALA A 109 3.26 8.86 -11.50
C ALA A 109 2.80 7.53 -12.12
N THR A 110 2.95 7.37 -13.43
CA THR A 110 2.63 6.12 -14.14
C THR A 110 3.45 4.94 -13.60
N THR A 111 4.74 5.16 -13.37
CA THR A 111 5.63 4.13 -12.80
C THR A 111 5.23 3.79 -11.37
N ALA A 112 4.93 4.79 -10.54
CA ALA A 112 4.47 4.57 -9.16
C ALA A 112 3.18 3.74 -9.12
N ILE A 113 2.21 4.04 -9.99
CA ILE A 113 0.96 3.27 -10.13
C ILE A 113 1.26 1.82 -10.52
N GLN A 114 2.12 1.57 -11.51
CA GLN A 114 2.49 0.23 -11.94
C GLN A 114 3.17 -0.59 -10.83
N LEU A 115 4.07 0.05 -10.08
CA LEU A 115 4.73 -0.57 -8.94
C LEU A 115 3.73 -0.93 -7.85
N ALA A 116 2.83 -0.01 -7.48
CA ALA A 116 1.78 -0.26 -6.50
C ALA A 116 0.83 -1.40 -6.94
N HIS A 117 0.41 -1.46 -8.21
CA HIS A 117 -0.35 -2.59 -8.74
C HIS A 117 0.38 -3.93 -8.57
N THR A 118 1.68 -3.94 -8.86
CA THR A 118 2.51 -5.13 -8.68
C THR A 118 2.59 -5.54 -7.21
N GLY A 119 2.77 -4.57 -6.30
CA GLY A 119 2.80 -4.80 -4.85
C GLY A 119 1.50 -5.35 -4.31
N LEU A 120 0.36 -4.82 -4.75
CA LEU A 120 -0.94 -5.33 -4.32
C LEU A 120 -1.17 -6.76 -4.77
N ARG A 121 -0.72 -7.12 -5.98
CA ARG A 121 -0.80 -8.50 -6.48
C ARG A 121 0.06 -9.44 -5.65
N GLU A 122 1.28 -9.02 -5.28
CA GLU A 122 2.19 -9.78 -4.42
C GLU A 122 1.60 -9.96 -3.02
N LEU A 123 1.03 -8.90 -2.43
CA LEU A 123 0.38 -8.93 -1.12
C LEU A 123 -0.81 -9.90 -1.10
N ARG A 124 -1.70 -9.84 -2.11
CA ARG A 124 -2.80 -10.79 -2.23
C ARG A 124 -2.29 -12.22 -2.31
N ARG A 125 -1.30 -12.47 -3.17
CA ARG A 125 -0.74 -13.80 -3.33
C ARG A 125 -0.19 -14.34 -2.01
N ALA A 126 0.60 -13.54 -1.29
CA ALA A 126 1.14 -13.92 0.02
C ALA A 126 0.01 -14.21 1.02
N ALA A 127 -0.99 -13.32 1.11
CA ALA A 127 -2.11 -13.48 2.03
C ALA A 127 -2.94 -14.76 1.76
N TYR A 128 -3.15 -15.14 0.50
CA TYR A 128 -3.87 -16.37 0.14
C TYR A 128 -3.02 -17.65 0.24
N GLN A 129 -1.69 -17.53 0.20
CA GLN A 129 -0.76 -18.67 0.26
C GLN A 129 -0.18 -18.91 1.66
N ALA A 130 -0.35 -17.97 2.58
CA ALA A 130 0.17 -18.08 3.94
C ALA A 130 -0.33 -19.35 4.63
N PRO A 131 0.56 -20.21 5.16
CA PRO A 131 0.16 -21.33 5.98
C PRO A 131 -0.32 -20.77 7.32
N PHE A 132 -1.63 -20.85 7.60
CA PHE A 132 -2.21 -20.39 8.87
C PHE A 132 -1.83 -21.26 10.09
N GLN A 133 -0.81 -22.11 9.93
CA GLN A 133 -0.16 -22.95 10.93
C GLN A 133 1.37 -22.74 10.80
N VAL A 134 1.95 -21.84 11.59
CA VAL A 134 3.41 -21.76 11.74
C VAL A 134 3.74 -21.57 13.22
N ASN A 135 4.35 -22.59 13.83
CA ASN A 135 5.17 -22.41 15.02
C ASN A 135 6.47 -21.77 14.55
N ARG A 136 6.72 -20.51 14.91
CA ARG A 136 7.97 -19.82 14.61
C ARG A 136 8.51 -19.09 15.85
N PRO A 137 9.83 -18.92 15.96
CA PRO A 137 10.46 -18.19 17.06
C PRO A 137 10.05 -16.71 17.00
N GLU A 138 10.03 -16.06 18.16
CA GLU A 138 9.74 -14.64 18.26
C GLU A 138 10.82 -13.81 17.52
N PRO A 139 10.42 -12.81 16.73
CA PRO A 139 11.36 -11.88 16.11
C PRO A 139 12.07 -11.05 17.18
N ASP A 140 13.39 -10.86 17.04
CA ASP A 140 14.20 -10.02 17.91
C ASP A 140 14.41 -8.63 17.28
N TYR A 141 14.43 -7.59 18.12
CA TYR A 141 14.52 -6.20 17.71
C TYR A 141 15.88 -5.61 18.12
N ASP A 142 16.73 -5.34 17.14
CA ASP A 142 18.12 -4.88 17.36
C ASP A 142 18.27 -3.35 17.48
N GLY A 143 17.15 -2.62 17.45
CA GLY A 143 17.13 -1.16 17.49
C GLY A 143 17.19 -0.47 16.12
N ILE A 144 17.41 -1.21 15.03
CA ILE A 144 17.47 -0.69 13.64
C ILE A 144 16.45 -1.39 12.74
N GLY A 145 16.11 -2.65 13.02
CA GLY A 145 15.06 -3.39 12.31
C GLY A 145 14.70 -4.71 13.00
N ILE A 146 13.79 -5.46 12.38
CA ILE A 146 13.45 -6.82 12.81
C ILE A 146 14.44 -7.78 12.16
N VAL A 147 15.21 -8.51 12.97
CA VAL A 147 16.12 -9.55 12.48
C VAL A 147 15.47 -10.91 12.72
N GLU A 148 15.22 -11.66 11.64
CA GLU A 148 14.81 -13.06 11.76
C GLU A 148 16.05 -13.97 11.83
N PRO A 149 16.12 -14.90 12.80
CA PRO A 149 17.14 -15.93 12.78
C PRO A 149 16.98 -16.82 11.55
N LEU A 150 18.10 -17.11 10.88
CA LEU A 150 18.13 -18.00 9.72
C LEU A 150 17.65 -19.40 10.13
N PRO A 151 17.02 -20.19 9.22
CA PRO A 151 16.58 -21.55 9.53
C PRO A 151 17.68 -22.46 10.10
N SER A 152 18.96 -22.17 9.79
CA SER A 152 20.14 -22.85 10.33
C SER A 152 20.43 -22.54 11.80
N GLN A 153 19.79 -21.54 12.40
CA GLN A 153 19.96 -21.09 13.78
C GLN A 153 18.82 -21.55 14.70
N LEU A 154 17.87 -22.34 14.19
CA LEU A 154 16.67 -22.80 14.93
C LEU A 154 16.85 -24.18 15.58
N ASN A 155 18.06 -24.73 15.56
CA ASN A 155 18.41 -26.00 16.18
C ASN A 155 19.54 -25.78 17.19
N GLU A 156 19.20 -25.30 18.38
CA GLU A 156 19.95 -25.52 19.62
C GLU A 156 18.98 -25.93 20.74
#